data_AF-A0A8S9VGU7-F1
#
_entry.id   AF-A0A8S9VGU7-F1
#
_cell.length_a   1.000
_cell.length_b   1.000
_cell.length_c   1.000
_cell.angle_alpha   90.00
_cell.angle_beta   90.00
_cell.angle_gamma   90.00
#
_symmetry.space_group_name_H-M   'P 1'
#
loop_
_entity.id
_entity.type
_entity.pdbx_description
1 polymer ?
#
loop_
_entity_poly.entity_id
_entity_poly.type
_entity_poly.pdbx_seq_one_letter_code
_entity_poly.pdbx_strand_id
1 'polypeptide(L)'
;MFQEFIRLREIWIYNSTIRDWGPDAAVTNSCHPNLTVLSMIRINMTDGLLPLGLQSNDFPINLTQITFCETNLRTLPDNIDEKWDVNASIYIENSQLTSIPLSLIRLQPNSLSLAGNPIKVLPRQLFETSAIQHVTLSYTNVNELPREVTFSTMIIDVSGTKISFFWSWIDLFVERQVEGTPNIIASGTPYCADLEKIVNGLASDFSEAFHPGYSKFLMNAAETNWHFLRQAIDCATLTPTKFPIKSWDTKYGMTP
;
A
#
# COMPACT_ATOMS: atom_id res chain seq x y z
N MET A 1 -9.67 -12.79 -31.08
CA MET A 1 -10.52 -11.61 -30.78
C MET A 1 -9.91 -10.69 -29.73
N PHE A 2 -9.60 -11.11 -28.48
CA PHE A 2 -8.96 -10.20 -27.51
C PHE A 2 -7.54 -9.77 -27.92
N GLN A 3 -6.70 -10.73 -28.35
CA GLN A 3 -5.32 -10.50 -28.77
C GLN A 3 -5.15 -9.61 -30.02
N GLU A 4 -6.24 -9.24 -30.69
CA GLU A 4 -6.22 -8.41 -31.90
C GLU A 4 -6.24 -6.90 -31.59
N PHE A 5 -6.46 -6.51 -30.33
CA PHE A 5 -6.57 -5.11 -29.92
C PHE A 5 -5.20 -4.44 -29.71
N ILE A 6 -4.38 -4.33 -30.77
CA ILE A 6 -3.02 -3.75 -30.72
C ILE A 6 -2.95 -2.29 -30.25
N ARG A 7 -4.06 -1.56 -30.35
CA ARG A 7 -4.18 -0.15 -29.91
C ARG A 7 -4.84 0.00 -28.55
N LEU A 8 -5.11 -1.09 -27.84
CA LEU A 8 -5.71 -1.06 -26.51
C LEU A 8 -4.79 -0.30 -25.55
N ARG A 9 -5.36 0.68 -24.85
CA ARG A 9 -4.64 1.51 -23.87
C ARG A 9 -5.03 1.19 -22.44
N GLU A 10 -6.28 0.83 -22.22
CA GLU A 10 -6.81 0.64 -20.89
C GLU A 10 -7.73 -0.58 -20.87
N ILE A 11 -7.57 -1.40 -19.83
CA ILE A 11 -8.50 -2.47 -19.50
C ILE A 11 -9.17 -2.08 -18.18
N TRP A 12 -10.49 -1.94 -18.22
CA TRP A 12 -11.32 -1.72 -17.05
C TRP A 12 -12.36 -2.82 -16.96
N ILE A 13 -12.28 -3.63 -15.91
CA ILE A 13 -13.29 -4.63 -15.60
C ILE A 13 -13.93 -4.21 -14.28
N TYR A 14 -15.25 -4.08 -14.28
CA TYR A 14 -16.02 -3.57 -13.16
C TYR A 14 -17.15 -4.54 -12.81
N ASN A 15 -17.34 -4.79 -11.51
CA ASN A 15 -18.47 -5.55 -10.96
C ASN A 15 -18.80 -6.83 -11.75
N SER A 16 -17.82 -7.72 -11.86
CA SER A 16 -17.91 -8.89 -12.72
C SER A 16 -17.28 -10.11 -12.05
N THR A 17 -17.67 -11.30 -12.50
CA THR A 17 -17.03 -12.56 -12.09
C THR A 17 -16.18 -13.08 -13.24
N ILE A 18 -14.87 -13.24 -13.00
CA ILE A 18 -13.94 -13.86 -13.94
C ILE A 18 -13.87 -15.34 -13.58
N ARG A 19 -14.62 -16.15 -14.33
CA ARG A 19 -14.63 -17.61 -14.17
C ARG A 19 -13.42 -18.27 -14.80
N ASP A 20 -13.03 -17.79 -15.97
CA ASP A 20 -11.86 -18.26 -16.70
C ASP A 20 -11.22 -17.10 -17.45
N TRP A 21 -9.89 -17.00 -17.32
CA TRP A 21 -9.03 -16.13 -18.12
C TRP A 21 -7.69 -16.85 -18.24
N GLY A 22 -7.68 -17.84 -19.13
CA GLY A 22 -6.53 -18.66 -19.45
C GLY A 22 -5.48 -17.96 -20.33
N PRO A 23 -4.38 -18.68 -20.62
CA PRO A 23 -3.25 -18.16 -21.40
C PRO A 23 -3.60 -17.83 -22.86
N ASP A 24 -4.62 -18.46 -23.45
CA ASP A 24 -5.05 -18.19 -24.84
C ASP A 24 -5.63 -16.78 -25.02
N ALA A 25 -6.04 -16.13 -23.93
CA ALA A 25 -6.48 -14.75 -23.89
C ALA A 25 -5.51 -13.87 -23.09
N ALA A 26 -4.23 -14.24 -23.00
CA ALA A 26 -3.25 -13.52 -22.20
C ALA A 26 -3.08 -12.07 -22.64
N VAL A 27 -2.91 -11.20 -21.65
CA VAL A 27 -2.46 -9.83 -21.83
C VAL A 27 -0.96 -9.87 -22.06
N THR A 28 -0.54 -9.67 -23.30
CA THR A 28 0.86 -9.64 -23.68
C THR A 28 1.28 -8.30 -24.30
N ASN A 29 2.57 -7.97 -24.23
CA ASN A 29 3.16 -6.81 -24.86
C ASN A 29 3.10 -6.91 -26.40
N SER A 30 3.28 -8.11 -26.96
CA SER A 30 3.17 -8.34 -28.41
C SER A 30 1.77 -8.00 -28.95
N CYS A 31 0.72 -8.31 -28.18
CA CYS A 31 -0.66 -8.08 -28.58
C CYS A 31 -1.23 -6.74 -28.08
N HIS A 32 -0.67 -6.17 -27.01
CA HIS A 32 -1.16 -4.95 -26.36
C HIS A 32 -0.01 -4.00 -25.98
N PRO A 33 0.84 -3.57 -26.94
CA PRO A 33 2.05 -2.79 -26.65
C PRO A 33 1.75 -1.38 -26.11
N ASN A 34 0.53 -0.89 -26.34
CA ASN A 34 0.09 0.45 -25.91
C ASN A 34 -0.69 0.43 -24.58
N LEU A 35 -0.76 -0.72 -23.91
CA LEU A 35 -1.52 -0.84 -22.66
C LEU A 35 -0.79 -0.09 -21.53
N THR A 36 -1.49 0.89 -20.94
CA THR A 36 -0.98 1.73 -19.86
C THR A 36 -1.72 1.52 -18.55
N VAL A 37 -2.99 1.09 -18.59
CA VAL A 37 -3.82 0.90 -17.39
C VAL A 37 -4.47 -0.48 -17.39
N LEU A 38 -4.36 -1.19 -16.27
CA LEU A 38 -5.11 -2.41 -15.97
C LEU A 38 -5.86 -2.23 -14.66
N SER A 39 -7.19 -2.23 -14.70
CA SER A 39 -8.04 -1.99 -13.54
C SER A 39 -9.11 -3.08 -13.39
N MET A 40 -9.13 -3.71 -12.22
CA MET A 40 -10.09 -4.74 -11.81
C MET A 40 -10.78 -4.30 -10.53
N ILE A 41 -12.02 -3.86 -10.64
CA ILE A 41 -12.77 -3.27 -9.54
C ILE A 41 -14.01 -4.10 -9.25
N ARG A 42 -14.25 -4.46 -7.98
CA ARG A 42 -15.37 -5.31 -7.58
C ARG A 42 -15.41 -6.64 -8.35
N ILE A 43 -14.24 -7.27 -8.51
CA ILE A 43 -14.09 -8.50 -9.29
C ILE A 43 -14.00 -9.72 -8.39
N ASN A 44 -14.78 -10.74 -8.74
CA ASN A 44 -14.66 -12.08 -8.17
C ASN A 44 -13.90 -13.00 -9.14
N MET A 45 -12.69 -13.41 -8.77
CA MET A 45 -11.82 -14.31 -9.53
C MET A 45 -11.93 -15.73 -9.01
N THR A 46 -11.88 -16.72 -9.89
CA THR A 46 -11.82 -18.13 -9.51
C THR A 46 -10.71 -18.39 -8.49
N ASP A 47 -11.08 -19.02 -7.38
CA ASP A 47 -10.24 -19.34 -6.22
C ASP A 47 -9.55 -18.16 -5.50
N GLY A 48 -9.88 -16.91 -5.89
CA GLY A 48 -9.23 -15.71 -5.36
C GLY A 48 -7.76 -15.58 -5.80
N LEU A 49 -7.43 -16.11 -6.98
CA LEU A 49 -6.08 -16.09 -7.54
C LEU A 49 -5.99 -15.15 -8.74
N LEU A 50 -4.79 -14.61 -8.97
CA LEU A 50 -4.50 -13.82 -10.16
C LEU A 50 -4.71 -14.70 -11.42
N PRO A 51 -5.56 -14.31 -12.39
CA PRO A 51 -5.82 -15.14 -13.55
C PRO A 51 -4.57 -15.38 -14.41
N LEU A 52 -4.47 -16.57 -15.02
CA LEU A 52 -3.29 -16.97 -15.81
C LEU A 52 -3.05 -16.06 -17.01
N GLY A 53 -4.09 -15.49 -17.60
CA GLY A 53 -3.97 -14.51 -18.67
C GLY A 53 -3.24 -13.23 -18.27
N LEU A 54 -3.03 -12.97 -16.97
CA LEU A 54 -2.24 -11.85 -16.46
C LEU A 54 -0.83 -12.25 -16.03
N GLN A 55 -0.42 -13.50 -16.30
CA GLN A 55 0.84 -14.06 -15.84
C GLN A 55 1.78 -14.44 -17.00
N SER A 56 1.63 -13.79 -18.15
CA SER A 56 2.52 -13.96 -19.29
C SER A 56 3.94 -13.46 -18.96
N ASN A 57 4.96 -14.11 -19.52
CA ASN A 57 6.33 -13.60 -19.49
C ASN A 57 6.55 -12.44 -20.47
N ASP A 58 5.70 -12.32 -21.49
CA ASP A 58 5.66 -11.17 -22.41
C ASP A 58 4.62 -10.16 -21.90
N PHE A 59 4.65 -9.77 -20.63
CA PHE A 59 3.65 -8.85 -20.08
C PHE A 59 3.87 -7.40 -20.58
N PRO A 60 2.83 -6.54 -20.73
CA PRO A 60 3.01 -5.18 -21.24
C PRO A 60 3.95 -4.32 -20.39
N ILE A 61 4.94 -3.72 -21.05
CA ILE A 61 6.02 -2.94 -20.41
C ILE A 61 5.68 -1.46 -20.18
N ASN A 62 4.60 -0.97 -20.81
CA ASN A 62 4.19 0.43 -20.77
C ASN A 62 3.12 0.72 -19.71
N LEU A 63 2.82 -0.23 -18.83
CA LEU A 63 1.86 -0.05 -17.75
C LEU A 63 2.36 1.02 -16.78
N THR A 64 1.50 2.01 -16.53
CA THR A 64 1.73 3.05 -15.53
C THR A 64 0.91 2.80 -14.27
N GLN A 65 -0.17 2.02 -14.37
CA GLN A 65 -1.04 1.68 -13.24
C GLN A 65 -1.64 0.28 -13.37
N ILE A 66 -1.54 -0.49 -12.28
CA ILE A 66 -2.27 -1.74 -12.07
C ILE A 66 -3.11 -1.61 -10.80
N THR A 67 -4.42 -1.79 -10.92
CA THR A 67 -5.37 -1.65 -9.82
C THR A 67 -6.22 -2.90 -9.66
N PHE A 68 -6.22 -3.46 -8.47
CA PHE A 68 -7.21 -4.40 -7.95
C PHE A 68 -7.88 -3.73 -6.76
N CYS A 69 -9.17 -3.45 -6.82
CA CYS A 69 -9.89 -2.80 -5.73
C CYS A 69 -11.18 -3.55 -5.43
N GLU A 70 -11.39 -3.88 -4.15
CA GLU A 70 -12.58 -4.60 -3.69
C GLU A 70 -12.74 -5.96 -4.40
N THR A 71 -11.66 -6.74 -4.41
CA THR A 71 -11.62 -8.06 -5.06
C THR A 71 -11.50 -9.20 -4.05
N ASN A 72 -11.65 -10.44 -4.49
CA ASN A 72 -11.36 -11.61 -3.67
C ASN A 72 -9.89 -12.10 -3.78
N LEU A 73 -8.96 -11.29 -4.31
CA LEU A 73 -7.56 -11.67 -4.50
C LEU A 73 -6.87 -11.94 -3.15
N ARG A 74 -6.31 -13.14 -2.98
CA ARG A 74 -5.69 -13.61 -1.72
C ARG A 74 -4.17 -13.56 -1.70
N THR A 75 -3.55 -13.68 -2.87
CA THR A 75 -2.09 -13.65 -3.06
C THR A 75 -1.75 -13.36 -4.52
N LEU A 76 -0.49 -13.02 -4.77
CA LEU A 76 0.13 -13.06 -6.10
C LEU A 76 1.05 -14.28 -6.20
N PRO A 77 1.41 -14.73 -7.41
CA PRO A 77 2.44 -15.74 -7.61
C PRO A 77 3.82 -15.32 -7.04
N ASP A 78 4.58 -16.29 -6.55
CA ASP A 78 5.91 -16.07 -5.95
C ASP A 78 6.97 -15.58 -6.93
N ASN A 79 6.68 -15.63 -8.24
CA ASN A 79 7.53 -15.18 -9.31
C ASN A 79 6.89 -14.10 -10.19
N ILE A 80 5.91 -13.35 -9.66
CA ILE A 80 5.29 -12.26 -10.42
C ILE A 80 6.30 -11.19 -10.85
N ASP A 81 7.41 -11.06 -10.12
CA ASP A 81 8.55 -10.19 -10.44
C ASP A 81 9.37 -10.61 -11.65
N GLU A 82 9.27 -11.87 -12.08
CA GLU A 82 9.88 -12.33 -13.34
C GLU A 82 8.98 -12.03 -14.56
N LYS A 83 7.73 -11.63 -14.31
CA LYS A 83 6.68 -11.52 -15.34
C LYS A 83 6.24 -10.09 -15.56
N TRP A 84 5.93 -9.37 -14.48
CA TRP A 84 5.54 -7.97 -14.56
C TRP A 84 6.81 -7.12 -14.54
N ASP A 85 7.21 -6.63 -15.70
CA ASP A 85 8.26 -5.62 -15.80
C ASP A 85 7.61 -4.23 -15.70
N VAL A 86 7.48 -3.72 -14.47
CA VAL A 86 6.63 -2.56 -14.18
C VAL A 86 7.35 -1.47 -13.38
N ASN A 87 7.58 -0.33 -14.03
CA ASN A 87 7.74 0.95 -13.34
C ASN A 87 6.37 1.63 -13.15
N ALA A 88 5.45 0.92 -12.49
CA ALA A 88 4.05 1.30 -12.36
C ALA A 88 3.67 1.60 -10.91
N SER A 89 2.54 2.31 -10.74
CA SER A 89 1.82 2.31 -9.46
C SER A 89 0.98 1.04 -9.35
N ILE A 90 1.11 0.32 -8.25
CA ILE A 90 0.35 -0.92 -8.00
C ILE A 90 -0.56 -0.70 -6.79
N TYR A 91 -1.86 -0.83 -7.01
CA TYR A 91 -2.88 -0.72 -5.97
C TYR A 91 -3.60 -2.06 -5.85
N ILE A 92 -3.49 -2.73 -4.72
CA ILE A 92 -4.26 -3.93 -4.39
C ILE A 92 -5.01 -3.62 -3.10
N GLU A 93 -6.19 -3.04 -3.20
CA GLU A 93 -6.92 -2.41 -2.10
C GLU A 93 -8.23 -3.15 -1.81
N ASN A 94 -8.68 -3.10 -0.55
CA ASN A 94 -9.90 -3.76 -0.06
C ASN A 94 -10.04 -5.21 -0.58
N SER A 95 -8.93 -5.92 -0.68
CA SER A 95 -8.90 -7.30 -1.18
C SER A 95 -8.71 -8.28 -0.02
N GLN A 96 -8.21 -9.49 -0.28
CA GLN A 96 -8.08 -10.54 0.74
C GLN A 96 -6.62 -10.94 1.01
N LEU A 97 -5.65 -10.05 0.71
CA LEU A 97 -4.24 -10.29 1.02
C LEU A 97 -4.04 -10.39 2.53
N THR A 98 -3.54 -11.53 3.00
CA THR A 98 -3.20 -11.72 4.43
C THR A 98 -1.72 -11.47 4.71
N SER A 99 -0.90 -11.44 3.67
CA SER A 99 0.54 -11.17 3.72
C SER A 99 0.99 -10.45 2.45
N ILE A 100 2.19 -9.86 2.48
CA ILE A 100 2.80 -9.19 1.34
C ILE A 100 3.81 -10.18 0.72
N PRO A 101 3.57 -10.70 -0.49
CA PRO A 101 4.53 -11.61 -1.13
C PRO A 101 5.82 -10.84 -1.48
N LEU A 102 6.97 -11.46 -1.25
CA LEU A 102 8.27 -10.80 -1.52
C LEU A 102 8.46 -10.47 -3.00
N SER A 103 7.84 -11.22 -3.90
CA SER A 103 7.82 -10.91 -5.33
C SER A 103 7.21 -9.53 -5.62
N LEU A 104 6.14 -9.14 -4.92
CA LEU A 104 5.55 -7.81 -5.06
C LEU A 104 6.50 -6.68 -4.62
N ILE A 105 7.40 -6.94 -3.69
CA ILE A 105 8.43 -5.98 -3.27
C ILE A 105 9.57 -5.93 -4.28
N ARG A 106 9.97 -7.09 -4.82
CA ARG A 106 11.01 -7.19 -5.86
C ARG A 106 10.59 -6.55 -7.19
N LEU A 107 9.29 -6.44 -7.45
CA LEU A 107 8.76 -5.61 -8.55
C LEU A 107 9.16 -4.14 -8.46
N GLN A 108 9.48 -3.64 -7.26
CA GLN A 108 9.94 -2.26 -7.05
C GLN A 108 9.00 -1.19 -7.66
N PRO A 109 7.67 -1.25 -7.44
CA PRO A 109 6.76 -0.23 -7.94
C PRO A 109 7.07 1.12 -7.26
N ASN A 110 6.94 2.23 -8.00
CA ASN A 110 7.17 3.56 -7.40
C ASN A 110 6.19 3.85 -6.23
N SER A 111 4.94 3.42 -6.39
CA SER A 111 3.86 3.57 -5.41
C SER A 111 3.14 2.24 -5.22
N LEU A 112 3.03 1.80 -3.97
CA LEU A 112 2.37 0.57 -3.58
C LEU A 112 1.26 0.88 -2.56
N SER A 113 0.01 0.56 -2.92
CA SER A 113 -1.09 0.59 -1.97
C SER A 113 -1.64 -0.81 -1.71
N LEU A 114 -1.73 -1.16 -0.44
CA LEU A 114 -2.29 -2.41 0.07
C LEU A 114 -3.44 -2.14 1.06
N ALA A 115 -4.02 -0.94 0.98
CA ALA A 115 -5.01 -0.45 1.93
C ALA A 115 -6.22 -1.40 2.05
N GLY A 116 -6.77 -1.53 3.26
CA GLY A 116 -7.98 -2.32 3.53
C GLY A 116 -7.82 -3.84 3.38
N ASN A 117 -6.60 -4.36 3.21
CA ASN A 117 -6.35 -5.80 3.25
C ASN A 117 -6.13 -6.28 4.69
N PRO A 118 -6.47 -7.54 5.03
CA PRO A 118 -6.29 -8.09 6.38
C PRO A 118 -4.84 -8.40 6.78
N ILE A 119 -3.85 -7.68 6.24
CA ILE A 119 -2.41 -7.85 6.50
C ILE A 119 -2.10 -7.53 7.96
N LYS A 120 -1.34 -8.40 8.62
CA LYS A 120 -0.90 -8.23 10.02
C LYS A 120 0.59 -7.98 10.16
N VAL A 121 1.39 -8.70 9.36
CA VAL A 121 2.85 -8.71 9.47
C VAL A 121 3.43 -8.07 8.21
N LEU A 122 4.39 -7.17 8.41
CA LEU A 122 5.10 -6.51 7.33
C LEU A 122 6.49 -7.14 7.17
N PRO A 123 6.91 -7.50 5.94
CA PRO A 123 8.28 -7.92 5.68
C PRO A 123 9.21 -6.70 5.78
N ARG A 124 10.36 -6.85 6.44
CA ARG A 124 11.35 -5.76 6.56
C ARG A 124 11.81 -5.24 5.20
N GLN A 125 11.85 -6.10 4.19
CA GLN A 125 12.27 -5.79 2.82
C GLN A 125 11.44 -4.66 2.19
N LEU A 126 10.19 -4.48 2.61
CA LEU A 126 9.34 -3.37 2.18
C LEU A 126 9.95 -2.01 2.55
N PHE A 127 10.75 -1.94 3.62
CA PHE A 127 11.39 -0.75 4.16
C PHE A 127 12.88 -0.64 3.79
N GLU A 128 13.43 -1.63 3.09
CA GLU A 128 14.85 -1.72 2.71
C GLU A 128 15.06 -1.46 1.20
N THR A 129 13.99 -1.21 0.46
CA THR A 129 14.03 -0.87 -0.97
C THR A 129 14.07 0.63 -1.17
N SER A 130 14.92 1.11 -2.09
CA SER A 130 14.99 2.52 -2.49
C SER A 130 14.08 2.90 -3.64
N ALA A 131 13.40 1.92 -4.25
CA ALA A 131 12.57 2.16 -5.42
C ALA A 131 11.12 2.52 -5.06
N ILE A 132 10.59 1.96 -3.97
CA ILE A 132 9.23 2.24 -3.51
C ILE A 132 9.25 3.53 -2.70
N GLN A 133 8.67 4.59 -3.25
CA GLN A 133 8.65 5.92 -2.64
C GLN A 133 7.42 6.15 -1.78
N HIS A 134 6.31 5.46 -2.08
CA HIS A 134 5.05 5.60 -1.36
C HIS A 134 4.47 4.23 -1.02
N VAL A 135 4.19 4.00 0.25
CA VAL A 135 3.58 2.77 0.76
C VAL A 135 2.32 3.13 1.52
N THR A 136 1.17 2.61 1.09
CA THR A 136 -0.11 2.79 1.78
C THR A 136 -0.59 1.46 2.35
N LEU A 137 -0.70 1.40 3.68
CA LEU A 137 -1.13 0.27 4.49
C LEU A 137 -2.35 0.65 5.34
N SER A 138 -3.06 1.71 4.99
CA SER A 138 -4.20 2.20 5.75
C SER A 138 -5.29 1.13 5.87
N TYR A 139 -5.96 1.09 7.01
CA TYR A 139 -7.02 0.13 7.32
C TYR A 139 -6.61 -1.36 7.19
N THR A 140 -5.31 -1.66 7.33
CA THR A 140 -4.83 -3.03 7.52
C THR A 140 -4.86 -3.42 9.01
N ASN A 141 -4.56 -4.68 9.32
CA ASN A 141 -4.49 -5.18 10.70
C ASN A 141 -3.07 -5.09 11.31
N VAL A 142 -2.20 -4.26 10.71
CA VAL A 142 -0.84 -4.03 11.22
C VAL A 142 -0.90 -3.40 12.61
N ASN A 143 -0.09 -3.90 13.52
CA ASN A 143 0.05 -3.40 14.88
C ASN A 143 1.45 -2.86 15.18
N GLU A 144 2.47 -3.26 14.42
CA GLU A 144 3.83 -2.76 14.55
C GLU A 144 4.53 -2.73 13.18
N LEU A 145 5.48 -1.82 13.03
CA LEU A 145 6.46 -1.87 11.95
C LEU A 145 7.56 -2.89 12.28
N PRO A 146 8.34 -3.38 11.30
CA PRO A 146 9.45 -4.30 11.56
C PRO A 146 10.45 -3.70 12.56
N ARG A 147 10.95 -4.51 13.49
CA ARG A 147 11.84 -4.04 14.57
C ARG A 147 13.20 -3.53 14.08
N GLU A 148 13.73 -4.14 13.02
CA GLU A 148 15.05 -3.82 12.46
C GLU A 148 14.94 -3.72 10.94
N VAL A 149 15.39 -2.60 10.39
CA VAL A 149 15.42 -2.31 8.95
C VAL A 149 16.70 -1.57 8.59
N THR A 150 17.27 -1.94 7.46
CA THR A 150 18.32 -1.15 6.79
C THR A 150 17.62 -0.11 5.91
N PHE A 151 17.19 0.98 6.55
CA PHE A 151 16.15 1.88 6.04
C PHE A 151 16.45 2.58 4.70
N SER A 152 15.39 2.82 3.93
CA SER A 152 15.34 3.76 2.79
C SER A 152 14.20 4.79 2.90
N THR A 153 14.41 6.00 2.37
CA THR A 153 13.45 7.11 2.47
C THR A 153 12.17 6.83 1.67
N MET A 154 11.02 6.82 2.35
CA MET A 154 9.68 6.69 1.73
C MET A 154 8.61 7.41 2.56
N ILE A 155 7.47 7.70 1.92
CA ILE A 155 6.23 8.10 2.59
C ILE A 155 5.43 6.84 2.92
N ILE A 156 5.07 6.67 4.18
CA ILE A 156 4.25 5.57 4.68
C ILE A 156 2.92 6.09 5.25
N ASP A 157 1.82 5.49 4.81
CA ASP A 157 0.49 5.69 5.37
C ASP A 157 0.05 4.41 6.11
N VAL A 158 -0.10 4.51 7.42
CA VAL A 158 -0.59 3.47 8.35
C VAL A 158 -1.87 3.90 9.05
N SER A 159 -2.63 4.80 8.43
CA SER A 159 -3.87 5.32 9.01
C SER A 159 -4.87 4.19 9.29
N GLY A 160 -5.61 4.27 10.40
CA GLY A 160 -6.61 3.27 10.78
C GLY A 160 -6.05 1.88 11.08
N THR A 161 -4.73 1.74 11.24
CA THR A 161 -4.09 0.53 11.76
C THR A 161 -4.07 0.54 13.30
N LYS A 162 -3.41 -0.46 13.90
CA LYS A 162 -3.29 -0.60 15.37
C LYS A 162 -1.94 -0.13 15.91
N ILE A 163 -1.18 0.65 15.13
CA ILE A 163 0.12 1.15 15.55
C ILE A 163 -0.03 2.09 16.77
N SER A 164 0.65 1.74 17.86
CA SER A 164 0.71 2.53 19.11
C SER A 164 2.10 3.05 19.43
N PHE A 165 3.13 2.62 18.70
CA PHE A 165 4.52 3.01 18.93
C PHE A 165 5.37 2.94 17.66
N PHE A 166 6.58 3.50 17.72
CA PHE A 166 7.58 3.39 16.67
C PHE A 166 8.95 2.91 17.20
N TRP A 167 9.64 2.08 16.43
CA TRP A 167 10.98 1.58 16.73
C TRP A 167 12.06 2.62 16.44
N SER A 168 13.22 2.49 17.09
CA SER A 168 14.32 3.46 17.05
C SER A 168 14.94 3.70 15.68
N TRP A 169 14.80 2.78 14.73
CA TRP A 169 15.33 3.00 13.37
C TRP A 169 14.66 4.19 12.67
N ILE A 170 13.46 4.59 13.11
CA ILE A 170 12.74 5.76 12.59
C ILE A 170 13.38 7.08 13.03
N ASP A 171 14.25 7.07 14.05
CA ASP A 171 14.90 8.29 14.52
C ASP A 171 15.77 8.91 13.41
N LEU A 172 16.42 8.08 12.61
CA LEU A 172 17.19 8.51 11.43
C LEU A 172 16.33 9.28 10.42
N PHE A 173 15.04 8.94 10.33
CA PHE A 173 14.09 9.63 9.48
C PHE A 173 13.80 11.03 10.03
N VAL A 174 13.49 11.11 11.33
CA VAL A 174 13.11 12.35 12.03
C VAL A 174 14.27 13.35 12.02
N GLU A 175 15.50 12.89 12.29
CA GLU A 175 16.70 13.74 12.33
C GLU A 175 17.08 14.31 10.97
N ARG A 176 16.82 13.57 9.87
CA ARG A 176 17.20 13.98 8.51
C ARG A 176 16.16 14.89 7.85
N GLN A 177 15.00 15.13 8.47
CA GLN A 177 13.99 15.99 7.88
C GLN A 177 14.44 17.46 7.87
N VAL A 178 14.67 17.98 6.68
CA VAL A 178 14.64 19.43 6.40
C VAL A 178 13.17 19.80 6.15
N GLU A 179 12.70 20.96 6.62
CA GLU A 179 11.32 21.47 6.52
C GLU A 179 10.53 20.92 5.29
N GLY A 180 9.40 20.23 5.53
CA GLY A 180 8.66 19.53 4.47
C GLY A 180 7.44 18.73 4.95
N THR A 181 6.85 17.94 4.06
CA THR A 181 5.67 17.08 4.34
C THR A 181 6.01 15.91 5.26
N PRO A 182 5.16 15.59 6.25
CA PRO A 182 5.33 14.39 7.07
C PRO A 182 5.40 13.14 6.19
N ASN A 183 6.36 12.27 6.44
CA ASN A 183 6.45 11.02 5.69
C ASN A 183 5.78 9.84 6.41
N ILE A 184 5.17 10.07 7.58
CA ILE A 184 4.35 9.07 8.26
C ILE A 184 2.96 9.65 8.45
N ILE A 185 1.98 9.06 7.77
CA ILE A 185 0.56 9.37 7.94
C ILE A 185 -0.03 8.27 8.83
N ALA A 186 -0.59 8.64 9.97
CA ALA A 186 -1.01 7.68 11.00
C ALA A 186 -2.39 8.03 11.60
N SER A 187 -3.22 8.78 10.87
CA SER A 187 -4.53 9.19 11.36
C SER A 187 -5.38 7.99 11.81
N GLY A 188 -6.11 8.13 12.92
CA GLY A 188 -6.97 7.06 13.45
C GLY A 188 -6.24 5.87 14.08
N THR A 189 -4.92 5.96 14.29
CA THR A 189 -4.16 4.96 15.07
C THR A 189 -4.22 5.24 16.57
N PRO A 190 -4.00 4.24 17.44
CA PRO A 190 -3.79 4.45 18.88
C PRO A 190 -2.68 5.47 19.18
N TYR A 191 -1.59 5.46 18.42
CA TYR A 191 -0.50 6.43 18.57
C TYR A 191 -0.99 7.88 18.41
N CYS A 192 -1.76 8.17 17.34
CA CYS A 192 -2.30 9.51 17.11
C CYS A 192 -3.32 9.92 18.17
N ALA A 193 -4.09 8.98 18.70
CA ALA A 193 -5.01 9.25 19.81
C ALA A 193 -4.28 9.64 21.10
N ASP A 194 -3.12 9.02 21.38
CA ASP A 194 -2.27 9.42 22.50
C ASP A 194 -1.58 10.75 22.24
N LEU A 195 -1.04 10.95 21.04
CA LEU A 195 -0.40 12.21 20.65
C LEU A 195 -1.36 13.40 20.81
N GLU A 196 -2.62 13.25 20.39
CA GLU A 196 -3.65 14.28 20.58
C GLU A 196 -3.89 14.61 22.06
N LYS A 197 -3.94 13.61 22.95
CA LYS A 197 -4.10 13.85 24.39
C LYS A 197 -2.88 14.56 24.97
N ILE A 198 -1.67 14.16 24.57
CA ILE A 198 -0.41 14.74 25.04
C ILE A 198 -0.33 16.22 24.66
N VAL A 199 -0.56 16.55 23.38
CA VAL A 199 -0.45 17.95 22.91
C VAL A 199 -1.53 18.87 23.47
N ASN A 200 -2.64 18.30 23.94
CA ASN A 200 -3.73 19.03 24.61
C ASN A 200 -3.60 19.04 26.14
N GLY A 201 -2.53 18.49 26.71
CA GLY A 201 -2.29 18.43 28.16
C GLY A 201 -3.23 17.48 28.92
N LEU A 202 -3.88 16.55 28.22
CA LEU A 202 -4.78 15.55 28.80
C LEU A 202 -4.05 14.26 29.21
N ALA A 203 -2.82 14.06 28.73
CA ALA A 203 -1.92 12.98 29.12
C ALA A 203 -0.48 13.50 29.21
N SER A 204 0.33 12.90 30.09
CA SER A 204 1.74 13.26 30.25
C SER A 204 2.70 12.39 29.44
N ASP A 205 2.21 11.25 28.93
CA ASP A 205 3.01 10.28 28.19
C ASP A 205 2.11 9.42 27.28
N PHE A 206 2.73 8.64 26.38
CA PHE A 206 2.05 7.65 25.55
C PHE A 206 1.52 6.48 26.40
N SER A 207 0.41 5.86 25.98
CA SER A 207 -0.21 4.75 26.72
C SER A 207 0.57 3.44 26.60
N GLU A 208 1.41 3.31 25.57
CA GLU A 208 2.26 2.12 25.36
C GLU A 208 3.36 2.03 26.42
N ALA A 209 3.60 0.83 26.95
CA ALA A 209 4.63 0.64 27.98
C ALA A 209 6.03 0.89 27.41
N PHE A 210 6.87 1.63 28.16
CA PHE A 210 8.23 1.94 27.72
C PHE A 210 9.02 0.69 27.32
N HIS A 211 9.72 0.80 26.19
CA HIS A 211 10.67 -0.22 25.73
C HIS A 211 11.94 0.47 25.21
N PRO A 212 13.16 -0.02 25.54
CA PRO A 212 14.42 0.66 25.19
C PRO A 212 14.71 0.71 23.69
N GLY A 213 14.05 -0.14 22.89
CA GLY A 213 14.14 -0.13 21.43
C GLY A 213 13.21 0.88 20.73
N TYR A 214 12.40 1.63 21.48
CA TYR A 214 11.51 2.64 20.90
C TYR A 214 12.25 3.90 20.44
N SER A 215 11.60 4.61 19.52
CA SER A 215 12.04 5.89 18.99
C SER A 215 12.22 6.93 20.08
N LYS A 216 13.39 7.56 20.13
CA LYS A 216 13.70 8.62 21.10
C LYS A 216 12.98 9.93 20.78
N PHE A 217 12.54 10.10 19.53
CA PHE A 217 11.74 11.23 19.10
C PHE A 217 10.26 10.91 19.17
N LEU A 218 9.81 9.84 18.50
CA LEU A 218 8.38 9.56 18.38
C LEU A 218 7.75 8.97 19.65
N MET A 219 8.54 8.41 20.57
CA MET A 219 8.04 7.96 21.89
C MET A 219 8.48 8.90 23.02
N ASN A 220 8.62 10.20 22.75
CA ASN A 220 8.99 11.22 23.73
C ASN A 220 7.93 12.31 23.81
N ALA A 221 7.16 12.31 24.90
CA ALA A 221 6.04 13.23 25.12
C ALA A 221 6.44 14.64 25.60
N ALA A 222 7.73 14.89 25.89
CA ALA A 222 8.18 16.17 26.41
C ALA A 222 7.86 17.34 25.46
N GLU A 223 7.42 18.48 25.99
CA GLU A 223 7.06 19.67 25.19
C GLU A 223 8.20 20.14 24.28
N THR A 224 9.46 20.00 24.73
CA THR A 224 10.66 20.33 23.93
C THR A 224 10.77 19.49 22.65
N ASN A 225 10.11 18.33 22.60
CA ASN A 225 10.14 17.38 21.50
C ASN A 225 8.94 17.52 20.53
N TRP A 226 7.95 18.36 20.84
CA TRP A 226 6.71 18.45 20.04
C TRP A 226 6.91 18.85 18.58
N HIS A 227 7.97 19.58 18.25
CA HIS A 227 8.28 19.94 16.87
C HIS A 227 8.58 18.71 16.01
N PHE A 228 9.37 17.75 16.52
CA PHE A 228 9.65 16.49 15.85
C PHE A 228 8.39 15.65 15.65
N LEU A 229 7.53 15.58 16.68
CA LEU A 229 6.26 14.84 16.62
C LEU A 229 5.37 15.39 15.49
N ARG A 230 5.17 16.71 15.42
CA ARG A 230 4.32 17.36 14.41
C ARG A 230 4.92 17.34 13.00
N GLN A 231 6.25 17.34 12.88
CA GLN A 231 6.94 17.30 11.61
C GLN A 231 6.92 15.89 11.01
N ALA A 232 7.13 14.86 11.82
CA ALA A 232 7.26 13.49 11.35
C ALA A 232 5.92 12.80 11.12
N ILE A 233 4.91 13.11 11.94
CA ILE A 233 3.62 12.41 11.98
C ILE A 233 2.48 13.31 11.55
N ASP A 234 1.74 12.86 10.53
CA ASP A 234 0.44 13.40 10.16
C ASP A 234 -0.69 12.56 10.78
N CYS A 235 -1.39 13.14 11.77
CA CYS A 235 -2.57 12.54 12.38
C CYS A 235 -3.90 13.04 11.79
N ALA A 236 -3.88 13.98 10.84
CA ALA A 236 -5.06 14.64 10.29
C ALA A 236 -5.49 14.04 8.94
N THR A 237 -4.54 13.68 8.08
CA THR A 237 -4.84 13.14 6.75
C THR A 237 -5.37 11.71 6.85
N LEU A 238 -6.56 11.49 6.28
CA LEU A 238 -7.19 10.18 6.23
C LEU A 238 -7.60 9.85 4.78
N THR A 239 -6.82 9.00 4.12
CA THR A 239 -7.15 8.45 2.80
C THR A 239 -7.35 6.94 2.89
N PRO A 240 -8.61 6.44 2.88
CA PRO A 240 -8.87 5.01 3.05
C PRO A 240 -8.32 4.13 1.94
N THR A 241 -8.36 4.62 0.71
CA THR A 241 -7.83 3.95 -0.49
C THR A 241 -7.32 5.01 -1.47
N LYS A 242 -6.36 4.65 -2.31
CA LYS A 242 -5.90 5.45 -3.45
C LYS A 242 -6.90 5.38 -4.59
N PHE A 243 -7.54 4.22 -4.82
CA PHE A 243 -8.61 4.13 -5.80
C PHE A 243 -9.90 4.79 -5.27
N PRO A 244 -10.50 5.74 -5.99
CA PRO A 244 -11.66 6.51 -5.52
C PRO A 244 -12.97 5.75 -5.73
N ILE A 245 -13.13 4.62 -5.03
CA ILE A 245 -14.21 3.66 -5.29
C ILE A 245 -15.61 4.27 -5.17
N LYS A 246 -15.86 5.12 -4.16
CA LYS A 246 -17.15 5.80 -3.97
C LYS A 246 -17.53 6.71 -5.14
N SER A 247 -16.54 7.34 -5.78
CA SER A 247 -16.77 8.19 -6.95
C SER A 247 -17.17 7.32 -8.15
N TRP A 248 -16.52 6.17 -8.32
CA TRP A 248 -16.86 5.21 -9.36
C TRP A 248 -18.23 4.58 -9.12
N ASP A 249 -18.55 4.16 -7.91
CA ASP A 249 -19.87 3.61 -7.58
C ASP A 249 -20.98 4.62 -7.91
N THR A 250 -20.81 5.87 -7.51
CA THR A 250 -21.73 6.96 -7.87
C THR A 250 -21.86 7.11 -9.39
N LYS A 251 -20.73 7.13 -10.11
CA LYS A 251 -20.71 7.31 -11.57
C LYS A 251 -21.40 6.19 -12.32
N TYR A 252 -21.30 4.95 -11.84
CA TYR A 252 -21.85 3.76 -12.49
C TYR A 252 -23.16 3.26 -11.85
N GLY A 253 -23.76 4.05 -10.95
CA GLY A 253 -25.06 3.76 -10.35
C GLY A 253 -25.07 2.53 -9.43
N MET A 254 -23.94 2.22 -8.81
CA MET A 254 -23.81 1.11 -7.88
C MET A 254 -24.07 1.59 -6.46
N THR A 255 -24.96 0.90 -5.74
CA THR A 255 -25.10 1.06 -4.30
C THR A 255 -24.26 -0.01 -3.59
N PRO A 256 -23.62 0.33 -2.44
CA PRO A 256 -22.85 -0.63 -1.64
C PRO A 256 -23.65 -1.87 -1.24
#